data_AF-A0A7L5ZGQ5-F1
#
_entry.id   AF-A0A7L5ZGQ5-F1
#
_cell.length_a   1.000
_cell.length_b   1.000
_cell.length_c   1.000
_cell.angle_alpha   90.00
_cell.angle_beta   90.00
_cell.angle_gamma   90.00
#
_symmetry.space_group_name_H-M   'P 1'
#
loop_
_entity.id
_entity.type
_entity.pdbx_description
1 polymer ?
#
loop_
_entity_poly.entity_id
_entity_poly.type
_entity_poly.pdbx_seq_one_letter_code
_entity_poly.pdbx_strand_id
1 'polypeptide(L)' 'MRITADNGPLTYAFLAFSNQGADVVDAEAGPDQPALLRGTLRDDQTVQGWVYFVTPKADTTVILTTMGGKQMSALVVKG' A
#
# COMPACT_ATOMS: atom_id res chain seq x y z
N MET A 1 -5.75 -6.35 -1.77
CA MET A 1 -5.78 -5.57 -0.51
C MET A 1 -7.18 -5.04 -0.26
N ARG A 2 -7.64 -5.01 0.99
CA ARG A 2 -8.91 -4.38 1.41
C ARG A 2 -8.63 -3.43 2.57
N ILE A 3 -9.13 -2.19 2.48
CA ILE A 3 -9.00 -1.16 3.53
C ILE A 3 -10.40 -0.67 3.89
N THR A 4 -10.67 -0.54 5.19
CA THR A 4 -11.91 0.03 5.73
C THR A 4 -11.57 1.18 6.68
N ALA A 5 -12.24 2.31 6.55
CA ALA A 5 -12.15 3.42 7.50
C ALA A 5 -13.26 3.28 8.55
N ASP A 6 -12.90 2.75 9.73
CA ASP A 6 -13.86 2.48 10.81
C ASP A 6 -14.32 3.75 11.54
N ASN A 7 -13.43 4.74 11.71
CA ASN A 7 -13.76 6.01 12.36
C ASN A 7 -12.91 7.16 11.78
N GLY A 8 -13.58 8.16 11.22
CA GLY A 8 -12.96 9.35 10.65
C GLY A 8 -12.35 9.13 9.25
N PRO A 9 -12.04 10.24 8.55
CA PRO A 9 -11.47 10.16 7.21
C PRO A 9 -10.06 9.57 7.24
N LEU A 10 -9.83 8.58 6.38
CA LEU A 10 -8.55 7.91 6.22
C LEU A 10 -7.95 8.27 4.86
N THR A 11 -6.82 8.96 4.86
CA THR A 11 -5.98 9.01 3.66
C THR A 11 -5.07 7.80 3.63
N TYR A 12 -4.91 7.19 2.46
CA TYR A 12 -4.03 6.04 2.29
C TYR A 12 -3.15 6.18 1.06
N ALA A 13 -1.94 5.64 1.15
CA ALA A 13 -1.00 5.39 0.09
C ALA A 13 -0.21 4.11 0.42
N PHE A 14 0.55 3.60 -0.55
CA PHE A 14 1.32 2.38 -0.38
C PHE A 14 2.76 2.57 -0.83
N LEU A 15 3.69 2.07 -0.02
CA LEU A 15 5.11 2.02 -0.30
C LEU A 15 5.61 0.60 -0.10
N ALA A 16 6.69 0.23 -0.75
CA ALA A 16 7.40 -1.00 -0.45
C ALA A 16 8.91 -0.75 -0.34
N PHE A 17 9.56 -1.55 0.48
CA PHE A 17 11.02 -1.58 0.58
C PHE A 17 11.51 -3.02 0.48
N SER A 18 12.54 -3.23 -0.35
CA SER A 18 13.22 -4.51 -0.47
C SER A 18 14.17 -4.69 0.71
N ASN A 19 14.21 -5.86 1.34
CA ASN A 19 15.16 -6.12 2.44
C ASN A 19 16.62 -6.24 1.96
N GLN A 20 16.88 -6.19 0.65
CA GLN A 20 18.23 -6.19 0.07
C GLN A 20 18.73 -4.80 -0.34
N GLY A 21 17.91 -3.75 -0.22
CA GLY A 21 18.27 -2.40 -0.60
C GLY A 21 17.57 -1.34 0.25
N ALA A 22 17.98 -0.07 0.12
CA ALA A 22 17.32 1.04 0.79
C ALA A 22 16.23 1.70 -0.07
N ASP A 23 15.95 1.14 -1.24
CA ASP A 23 15.04 1.75 -2.20
C ASP A 23 13.59 1.58 -1.75
N VAL A 24 12.95 2.73 -1.54
CA VAL A 24 11.51 2.82 -1.33
C VAL A 24 10.87 2.98 -2.70
N VAL A 25 9.93 2.09 -3.03
CA VAL A 25 9.16 2.15 -4.27
C VAL A 25 7.70 2.48 -3.96
N ASP A 26 7.14 3.39 -4.75
CA ASP A 26 5.70 3.68 -4.73
C ASP A 26 4.91 2.54 -5.37
N ALA A 27 3.66 2.36 -4.95
CA ALA A 27 2.74 1.48 -5.65
C ALA A 27 2.41 2.03 -7.05
N GLU A 28 2.33 1.14 -8.03
CA GLU A 28 1.97 1.46 -9.40
C GLU A 28 0.78 0.65 -9.91
N ALA A 29 0.20 1.07 -11.04
CA ALA A 29 -0.89 0.35 -11.67
C ALA A 29 -0.35 -0.90 -12.36
N GLY A 30 -0.80 -2.07 -11.92
CA GLY A 30 -0.50 -3.34 -12.57
C GLY A 30 -1.61 -3.79 -13.54
N PRO A 31 -1.50 -5.04 -14.04
CA PRO A 31 -2.46 -5.61 -14.98
C PRO A 31 -3.84 -5.89 -14.36
N ASP A 32 -3.93 -6.16 -13.05
CA ASP A 32 -5.21 -6.45 -12.40
C ASP A 32 -5.94 -5.17 -11.97
N GLN A 33 -7.28 -5.23 -12.02
CA GLN A 33 -8.16 -4.12 -11.69
C GLN A 33 -9.15 -4.48 -10.57
N PRO A 34 -9.58 -3.51 -9.74
CA PRO A 34 -9.14 -2.11 -9.75
C PRO A 34 -7.75 -1.94 -9.13
N ALA A 35 -6.91 -1.09 -9.73
CA ALA A 35 -5.64 -0.70 -9.13
C ALA A 35 -5.87 0.19 -7.90
N LEU A 36 -5.14 -0.09 -6.82
CA LEU A 36 -5.25 0.59 -5.54
C LEU A 36 -3.93 1.29 -5.21
N LEU A 37 -3.85 2.60 -5.48
CA LEU A 37 -2.61 3.36 -5.37
C LEU A 37 -2.60 4.28 -4.15
N ARG A 38 -3.59 5.16 -4.08
CA ARG A 38 -3.81 6.12 -3.00
C ARG A 38 -5.23 6.64 -3.04
N GLY A 39 -5.70 7.19 -1.93
CA GLY A 39 -6.99 7.83 -1.89
C GLY A 39 -7.38 8.31 -0.51
N THR A 40 -8.63 8.74 -0.40
CA THR A 40 -9.26 9.13 0.85
C THR A 40 -10.55 8.34 1.00
N LEU A 41 -10.69 7.65 2.13
CA LEU A 41 -11.92 7.02 2.57
C LEU A 41 -12.59 7.93 3.59
N ARG A 42 -13.91 8.03 3.51
CA ARG A 42 -14.74 8.58 4.58
C ARG A 42 -15.18 7.44 5.50
N ASP A 43 -15.81 7.82 6.60
CA ASP A 43 -16.35 6.92 7.62
C ASP A 43 -17.17 5.79 6.99
N ASP A 44 -16.95 4.57 7.49
CA ASP A 44 -17.52 3.28 7.04
C ASP A 44 -17.22 2.90 5.58
N GLN A 45 -16.44 3.69 4.84
CA GLN A 45 -16.08 3.34 3.47
C GLN A 45 -15.02 2.25 3.44
N THR A 46 -15.24 1.33 2.50
CA THR A 46 -14.29 0.26 2.18
C THR A 46 -13.87 0.36 0.73
N VAL A 47 -12.58 0.18 0.48
CA VAL A 47 -12.03 0.00 -0.86
C VAL A 47 -11.25 -1.31 -0.92
N GLN A 48 -11.34 -1.97 -2.07
CA GLN A 48 -10.62 -3.20 -2.35
C GLN A 48 -10.03 -3.14 -3.75
N GLY A 49 -8.81 -3.64 -3.90
CA GLY A 49 -8.13 -3.68 -5.18
C GLY A 49 -6.75 -4.32 -5.09
N TRP A 50 -6.00 -4.17 -6.16
CA TRP A 50 -4.66 -4.73 -6.33
C TRP A 50 -3.59 -3.65 -6.16
N VAL A 51 -2.50 -3.99 -5.49
CA VAL A 51 -1.34 -3.12 -5.29
C VAL A 51 -0.16 -3.81 -5.95
N TYR A 52 0.54 -3.09 -6.81
CA TYR A 52 1.67 -3.61 -7.56
C TYR A 52 2.93 -2.81 -7.23
N PHE A 53 4.04 -3.51 -7.09
CA PHE A 53 5.37 -2.93 -6.87
C PHE A 53 6.38 -3.69 -7.72
N VAL A 54 7.20 -2.95 -8.47
CA VAL A 54 8.38 -3.51 -9.13
C VAL A 54 9.51 -3.52 -8.12
N THR A 55 9.86 -4.72 -7.65
CA THR A 55 10.93 -4.93 -6.68
C THR A 55 11.86 -6.06 -7.13
N PRO A 56 13.15 -6.04 -6.74
CA PRO A 56 14.04 -7.18 -6.92
C PRO A 56 13.48 -8.43 -6.23
N LYS A 57 13.87 -9.62 -6.69
CA LYS A 57 13.47 -10.88 -6.06
C LYS A 57 14.13 -11.03 -4.68
N ALA A 58 13.42 -10.61 -3.65
CA ALA A 58 13.79 -10.68 -2.24
C ALA A 58 12.55 -10.56 -1.36
N ASP A 59 12.72 -10.81 -0.06
CA ASP A 59 11.70 -10.42 0.91
C ASP A 59 11.47 -8.91 0.84
N THR A 60 10.20 -8.52 0.69
CA THR A 60 9.77 -7.14 0.52
C THR A 60 8.75 -6.81 1.60
N THR A 61 8.90 -5.66 2.24
CA THR A 61 7.88 -5.18 3.17
C THR A 61 7.04 -4.10 2.51
N VAL A 62 5.74 -4.33 2.48
CA VAL A 62 4.73 -3.40 1.99
C VAL A 62 4.22 -2.58 3.17
N ILE A 63 4.28 -1.26 3.08
CA ILE A 63 3.74 -0.31 4.06
C ILE A 63 2.46 0.30 3.51
N LEU A 64 1.42 0.29 4.35
CA LEU A 64 0.28 1.18 4.22
C LEU A 64 0.56 2.47 4.99
N THR A 65 0.54 3.61 4.31
CA THR A 65 0.84 4.93 4.90
C THR A 65 -0.33 5.89 4.74
N THR A 66 -0.37 6.94 5.55
CA THR A 66 -1.19 8.13 5.22
C THR A 66 -0.56 8.89 4.05
N MET A 67 -1.30 9.82 3.44
CA MET A 67 -0.71 10.68 2.40
C MET A 67 0.46 11.55 2.91
N GLY A 68 0.56 11.77 4.22
CA GLY A 68 1.70 12.45 4.84
C GLY A 68 2.90 11.53 5.14
N GLY A 69 2.88 10.28 4.67
CA GLY A 69 3.97 9.32 4.85
C GLY A 69 4.02 8.65 6.23
N LYS A 70 3.03 8.88 7.10
CA LYS A 70 2.98 8.19 8.41
C LYS A 70 2.58 6.73 8.19
N GLN A 71 3.42 5.81 8.63
CA GLN A 71 3.12 4.38 8.61
C GLN A 71 1.89 4.05 9.48
N MET A 72 0.99 3.23 8.93
CA MET A 72 -0.20 2.72 9.61
C MET A 72 -0.14 1.20 9.78
N SER A 73 0.37 0.48 8.77
CA SER A 73 0.52 -0.97 8.81
C SER A 73 1.68 -1.42 7.92
N ALA A 74 2.21 -2.61 8.19
CA ALA A 74 3.28 -3.23 7.41
C ALA A 74 2.98 -4.73 7.22
N LEU A 75 3.24 -5.22 6.00
CA LEU A 75 3.10 -6.62 5.62
C LEU A 75 4.40 -7.10 4.95
N VAL A 76 4.97 -8.19 5.44
CA VAL A 76 6.11 -8.83 4.79
C VAL A 76 5.60 -9.80 3.72
N VAL A 77 6.09 -9.65 2.51
CA VAL A 77 5.89 -10.54 1.37
C VAL A 77 7.20 -11.27 1.11
N LYS A 78 7.16 -12.61 1.14
CA LYS A 78 8.34 -13.43 0.88
C LYS A 78 8.57 -13.61 -0.63
N GLY A 79 9.82 -13.48 -1.06
CA GLY A 79 10.26 -13.58 -2.47
C GLY A 79 10.93 -14.89 -2.86
#